data_AF-A0A497E1M0-F1
#
_entry.id   AF-A0A497E1M0-F1
#
_cell.length_a   1.000
_cell.length_b   1.000
_cell.length_c   1.000
_cell.angle_alpha   90.00
_cell.angle_beta   90.00
_cell.angle_gamma   90.00
#
_symmetry.space_group_name_H-M   'P 1'
#
loop_
_entity.id
_entity.type
_entity.pdbx_description
1 polymer ?
#
loop_
_entity_poly.entity_id
_entity_poly.type
_entity_poly.pdbx_seq_one_letter_code
_entity_poly.pdbx_strand_id
1 'polypeptide(L)'
;KKTILITIILLAVCLGSFLSWQIIFRSGYYALYLSTGDIYFGKLVLFSHYTLKDPYFLRITQDEENPISLQPFQGAFWGPGKKLKFNPKHVIWVSKLAPTSQVINYIESQKTAGALPTGMMPSTPSFQLPPAETATSSQEK
;
A
#
# COMPACT_ATOMS: atom_id res chain seq x y z
N LYS A 1 -8.72 27.74 48.26
CA LYS A 1 -9.92 27.16 47.58
C LYS A 1 -9.97 27.50 46.08
N LYS A 2 -9.90 28.78 45.69
CA LYS A 2 -9.89 29.21 44.26
C LYS A 2 -8.72 28.65 43.44
N THR A 3 -7.53 28.54 44.05
CA THR A 3 -6.33 27.96 43.40
C THR A 3 -6.49 26.48 43.06
N ILE A 4 -7.03 25.68 43.98
CA ILE A 4 -7.30 24.23 43.78
C ILE A 4 -8.28 24.02 42.61
N LEU A 5 -9.31 24.86 42.51
CA LEU A 5 -10.28 24.80 41.40
C LEU A 5 -9.61 25.08 40.05
N ILE A 6 -8.77 26.11 39.99
CA ILE A 6 -8.01 26.47 38.76
C ILE A 6 -7.08 25.32 38.36
N THR A 7 -6.37 24.71 39.32
CA THR A 7 -5.48 23.58 39.06
C THR A 7 -6.24 22.37 38.49
N ILE A 8 -7.42 22.04 39.02
CA ILE A 8 -8.24 20.93 38.54
C ILE A 8 -8.74 21.18 37.12
N ILE A 9 -9.21 22.40 36.82
CA ILE A 9 -9.68 22.77 35.49
C ILE A 9 -8.52 22.70 34.48
N LEU A 10 -7.36 23.21 34.84
CA LEU A 10 -6.18 23.21 33.97
C LEU A 10 -5.69 21.78 33.69
N LEU A 11 -5.73 20.91 34.72
CA LEU A 11 -5.40 19.49 34.58
C LEU A 11 -6.41 18.78 33.65
N ALA A 12 -7.71 19.05 33.81
CA ALA A 12 -8.74 18.47 32.95
C ALA A 12 -8.60 18.90 31.47
N VAL A 13 -8.27 20.17 31.22
CA VAL A 13 -8.00 20.68 29.85
C VAL A 13 -6.74 20.06 29.27
N CYS A 14 -5.67 19.92 30.05
CA CYS A 14 -4.44 19.25 29.62
C CYS A 14 -4.70 17.77 29.28
N LEU A 15 -5.40 17.03 30.14
CA LEU A 15 -5.75 15.62 29.87
C LEU A 15 -6.66 15.49 28.64
N GLY A 16 -7.70 16.33 28.54
CA GLY A 16 -8.62 16.32 27.40
C GLY A 16 -7.89 16.61 26.08
N SER A 17 -6.98 17.57 26.09
CA SER A 17 -6.15 17.92 24.92
C SER A 17 -5.18 16.80 24.57
N PHE A 18 -4.55 16.16 25.58
CA PHE A 18 -3.61 15.06 25.37
C PHE A 18 -4.29 13.81 24.80
N LEU A 19 -5.46 13.42 25.33
CA LEU A 19 -6.24 12.29 24.82
C LEU A 19 -6.73 12.55 23.39
N SER A 20 -7.23 13.76 23.13
CA SER A 20 -7.68 14.17 21.79
C SER A 20 -6.51 14.15 20.80
N TRP A 21 -5.34 14.65 21.22
CA TRP A 21 -4.13 14.62 20.41
C TRP A 21 -3.73 13.19 20.07
N GLN A 22 -3.76 12.27 21.04
CA GLN A 22 -3.39 10.88 20.80
C GLN A 22 -4.33 10.17 19.81
N ILE A 23 -5.63 10.49 19.83
CA ILE A 23 -6.61 9.89 18.91
C ILE A 23 -6.44 10.44 17.48
N ILE A 24 -6.13 11.74 17.35
CA ILE A 24 -5.97 12.41 16.06
C ILE A 24 -4.63 12.04 15.41
N PHE A 25 -3.55 11.92 16.20
CA PHE A 25 -2.21 11.62 15.71
C PHE A 25 -1.88 10.12 15.61
N ARG A 26 -2.81 9.23 15.97
CA ARG A 26 -2.68 7.83 15.56
C ARG A 26 -2.60 7.77 14.04
N SER A 27 -1.43 7.38 13.54
CA SER A 27 -1.15 7.15 12.12
C SER A 27 -2.10 6.08 11.58
N GLY A 28 -3.27 6.51 11.09
CA GLY A 28 -4.27 5.61 10.55
C GLY A 28 -3.91 5.14 9.15
N TYR A 29 -4.44 3.98 8.78
CA TYR A 29 -4.48 3.55 7.39
C TYR A 29 -5.59 4.32 6.66
N TYR A 30 -5.36 4.61 5.39
CA TYR A 30 -6.29 5.27 4.48
C TYR A 30 -6.47 4.42 3.23
N ALA A 31 -7.68 4.47 2.68
CA ALA A 31 -8.05 3.91 1.39
C ALA A 31 -8.13 5.06 0.38
N LEU A 32 -7.45 4.90 -0.76
CA LEU A 32 -7.47 5.82 -1.89
C LEU A 32 -8.10 5.08 -3.06
N TYR A 33 -9.17 5.65 -3.61
CA TYR A 33 -9.79 5.15 -4.84
C TYR A 33 -9.40 6.06 -5.99
N LEU A 34 -8.82 5.46 -7.01
CA LEU A 34 -8.35 6.16 -8.19
C LEU A 34 -9.41 6.19 -9.29
N SER A 35 -9.26 7.12 -10.23
CA SER A 35 -10.08 7.20 -11.43
C SER A 35 -9.98 5.96 -12.33
N THR A 36 -8.96 5.11 -12.13
CA THR A 36 -8.79 3.84 -12.83
C THR A 36 -9.70 2.73 -12.28
N GLY A 37 -10.32 2.94 -11.11
CA GLY A 37 -11.11 1.93 -10.39
C GLY A 37 -10.31 1.16 -9.34
N ASP A 38 -9.00 1.37 -9.26
CA ASP A 38 -8.13 0.69 -8.31
C ASP A 38 -8.20 1.30 -6.91
N ILE A 39 -8.08 0.45 -5.89
CA ILE A 39 -8.03 0.85 -4.48
C ILE A 39 -6.66 0.56 -3.89
N TYR A 40 -6.07 1.59 -3.30
CA TYR A 40 -4.81 1.51 -2.57
C TYR A 40 -5.02 1.77 -1.08
N PHE A 41 -4.33 0.99 -0.26
CA PHE A 41 -4.36 1.11 1.20
C PHE A 41 -2.97 1.48 1.71
N GLY A 42 -2.89 2.35 2.72
CA GLY A 42 -1.60 2.65 3.34
C GLY A 42 -1.67 3.83 4.28
N LYS A 43 -0.51 4.27 4.77
CA LYS A 43 -0.42 5.41 5.70
C LYS A 43 -0.30 6.70 4.91
N LEU A 44 -1.35 7.52 4.94
CA LEU A 44 -1.37 8.77 4.20
C LEU A 44 -0.56 9.86 4.90
N VAL A 45 0.31 10.52 4.15
CA VAL A 45 1.07 11.69 4.59
C VAL A 45 0.49 12.92 3.89
N LEU A 46 -0.48 13.56 4.56
CA LEU A 46 -1.21 14.72 4.03
C LEU A 46 -0.29 15.92 3.75
N PHE A 47 0.76 16.12 4.55
CA PHE A 47 1.70 17.23 4.37
C PHE A 47 2.58 17.11 3.12
N SER A 48 2.63 15.93 2.47
CA SER A 48 3.47 15.71 1.28
C SER A 48 2.64 15.19 0.11
N HIS A 49 1.91 16.09 -0.55
CA HIS A 49 1.30 15.86 -1.88
C HIS A 49 0.60 14.49 -2.06
N TYR A 50 -0.25 14.05 -1.12
CA TYR A 50 -0.94 12.75 -1.20
C TYR A 50 0.02 11.56 -1.34
N THR A 51 1.08 11.54 -0.53
CA THR A 51 2.01 10.41 -0.46
C THR A 51 1.46 9.33 0.45
N LEU A 52 1.35 8.11 -0.08
CA LEU A 52 1.00 6.91 0.67
C LEU A 52 2.29 6.16 1.04
N LYS A 53 2.48 5.89 2.32
CA LYS A 53 3.58 5.08 2.85
C LYS A 53 3.12 3.65 3.04
N ASP A 54 4.01 2.72 2.69
CA ASP A 54 3.77 1.28 2.71
C ASP A 54 2.44 0.93 2.02
N PRO A 55 2.32 1.23 0.70
CA PRO A 55 1.08 0.99 -0.01
C PRO A 55 0.82 -0.51 -0.17
N TYR A 56 -0.44 -0.90 -0.08
CA TYR A 56 -0.98 -2.21 -0.42
C TYR A 56 -2.05 -2.02 -1.48
N PHE A 57 -2.15 -2.96 -2.40
CA PHE A 57 -3.21 -2.98 -3.41
C PHE A 57 -4.06 -4.23 -3.25
N LEU A 58 -5.34 -4.07 -3.57
CA LEU A 58 -6.30 -5.17 -3.59
C LEU A 58 -6.14 -5.96 -4.89
N ARG A 59 -5.97 -7.27 -4.79
CA ARG A 59 -5.97 -8.19 -5.92
C ARG A 59 -7.10 -9.19 -5.74
N ILE A 60 -7.94 -9.30 -6.77
CA ILE A 60 -8.95 -10.33 -6.85
C ILE A 60 -8.27 -11.55 -7.48
N THR A 61 -8.32 -12.68 -6.80
CA THR A 61 -7.77 -13.96 -7.28
C THR A 61 -8.93 -14.87 -7.68
N GLN A 62 -8.68 -15.81 -8.60
CA GLN A 62 -9.64 -16.86 -9.00
C GLN A 62 -9.78 -17.99 -7.96
N ASP A 63 -9.22 -17.83 -6.77
CA ASP A 63 -9.21 -18.84 -5.73
C ASP A 63 -10.56 -18.77 -4.98
N GLU A 64 -11.31 -19.88 -4.98
CA GLU A 64 -12.66 -19.94 -4.39
C GLU A 64 -12.63 -19.79 -2.86
N GLU A 65 -11.53 -20.17 -2.20
CA GLU A 65 -11.40 -20.03 -0.74
C GLU A 65 -10.95 -18.63 -0.30
N ASN A 66 -10.15 -17.94 -1.12
CA ASN A 66 -9.61 -16.61 -0.80
C ASN A 66 -9.65 -15.70 -2.04
N PRO A 67 -10.84 -15.22 -2.44
CA PRO A 67 -11.01 -14.43 -3.66
C PRO A 67 -10.35 -13.05 -3.56
N ILE A 68 -9.98 -12.62 -2.36
CA ILE A 68 -9.40 -11.31 -2.07
C ILE A 68 -8.03 -11.48 -1.44
N SER A 69 -7.01 -10.92 -2.10
CA SER A 69 -5.63 -10.88 -1.61
C SER A 69 -5.13 -9.44 -1.54
N LEU A 70 -4.47 -9.08 -0.44
CA LEU A 70 -3.82 -7.78 -0.27
C LEU A 70 -2.33 -7.97 -0.46
N GLN A 71 -1.77 -7.33 -1.49
CA GLN A 71 -0.35 -7.45 -1.80
C GLN A 71 0.39 -6.15 -1.48
N PRO A 72 1.56 -6.22 -0.82
CA PRO A 72 2.38 -5.05 -0.60
C PRO A 72 2.87 -4.53 -1.96
N PHE A 73 2.74 -3.22 -2.18
CA PHE A 73 3.15 -2.59 -3.42
C PHE A 73 4.66 -2.74 -3.67
N GLN A 74 5.47 -2.74 -2.60
CA GLN A 74 6.91 -2.99 -2.67
C GLN A 74 7.26 -4.38 -3.27
N GLY A 75 6.34 -5.35 -3.19
CA GLY A 75 6.50 -6.69 -3.76
C GLY A 75 6.21 -6.76 -5.26
N ALA A 76 5.87 -5.64 -5.91
CA ALA A 76 5.61 -5.64 -7.34
C ALA A 76 6.89 -5.89 -8.16
N PHE A 77 6.75 -6.55 -9.31
CA PHE A 77 7.89 -7.01 -10.14
C PHE A 77 8.86 -5.90 -10.57
N TRP A 78 8.35 -4.66 -10.67
CA TRP A 78 9.10 -3.48 -11.11
C TRP A 78 9.82 -2.76 -9.95
N GLY A 79 9.79 -3.34 -8.74
CA GLY A 79 10.57 -2.89 -7.59
C GLY A 79 10.28 -1.47 -7.10
N PRO A 80 9.01 -1.05 -6.94
CA PRO A 80 8.71 0.31 -6.51
C PRO A 80 9.18 0.58 -5.07
N GLY A 81 9.51 1.84 -4.80
CA GLY A 81 9.88 2.28 -3.46
C GLY A 81 8.73 2.21 -2.45
N LYS A 82 9.05 2.41 -1.17
CA LYS A 82 8.08 2.36 -0.05
C LYS A 82 7.09 3.53 0.01
N LYS A 83 7.28 4.53 -0.85
CA LYS A 83 6.46 5.74 -0.92
C LYS A 83 5.88 5.82 -2.31
N LEU A 84 4.57 5.93 -2.39
CA LEU A 84 3.87 6.16 -3.63
C LEU A 84 3.20 7.52 -3.58
N LYS A 85 3.54 8.37 -4.54
CA LYS A 85 2.95 9.70 -4.65
C LYS A 85 1.84 9.64 -5.69
N PHE A 86 0.62 9.99 -5.28
CA PHE A 86 -0.52 10.03 -6.18
C PHE A 86 -0.74 11.43 -6.74
N ASN A 87 -1.21 11.51 -7.98
CA ASN A 87 -1.71 12.76 -8.53
C ASN A 87 -3.13 13.01 -7.97
N PRO A 88 -3.36 14.09 -7.21
CA PRO A 88 -4.66 14.35 -6.59
C PRO A 88 -5.80 14.50 -7.60
N LYS A 89 -5.50 14.87 -8.85
CA LYS A 89 -6.52 14.95 -9.93
C LYS A 89 -7.12 13.60 -10.31
N HIS A 90 -6.44 12.50 -9.99
CA HIS A 90 -6.88 11.14 -10.29
C HIS A 90 -7.37 10.39 -9.04
N VAL A 91 -7.40 11.04 -7.88
CA VAL A 91 -7.96 10.46 -6.65
C VAL A 91 -9.40 10.91 -6.55
N ILE A 92 -10.35 9.98 -6.66
CA ILE A 92 -11.78 10.31 -6.59
C ILE A 92 -12.18 10.51 -5.13
N TRP A 93 -11.72 9.63 -4.24
CA TRP A 93 -11.97 9.75 -2.81
C TRP A 93 -10.85 9.15 -1.96
N VAL A 94 -10.78 9.67 -0.74
CA VAL A 94 -9.86 9.22 0.30
C VAL A 94 -10.68 8.98 1.56
N SER A 95 -10.54 7.80 2.17
CA SER A 95 -11.25 7.46 3.41
C SER A 95 -10.29 6.90 4.45
N LYS A 96 -10.45 7.33 5.70
CA LYS A 96 -9.71 6.77 6.84
C LYS A 96 -10.30 5.41 7.19
N LEU A 97 -9.47 4.38 7.27
CA LEU A 97 -9.94 3.05 7.69
C LEU A 97 -10.27 3.07 9.19
N ALA A 98 -11.37 2.40 9.53
CA ALA A 98 -11.71 2.11 10.91
C ALA A 98 -10.63 1.23 11.54
N PRO A 99 -10.23 1.46 12.80
CA PRO A 99 -9.20 0.67 13.47
C PRO A 99 -9.56 -0.82 13.60
N THR A 100 -10.85 -1.16 13.51
CA THR A 100 -11.38 -2.52 13.55
C THR A 100 -11.53 -3.15 12.16
N SER A 101 -11.05 -2.49 11.10
CA SER A 101 -11.18 -2.99 9.73
C SER A 101 -10.38 -4.28 9.52
N GLN A 102 -11.00 -5.27 8.87
CA GLN A 102 -10.36 -6.53 8.49
C GLN A 102 -9.09 -6.30 7.64
N VAL A 103 -9.08 -5.24 6.83
CA VAL A 103 -7.91 -4.86 6.01
C VAL A 103 -6.71 -4.48 6.88
N ILE A 104 -6.94 -3.74 7.97
CA ILE A 104 -5.85 -3.37 8.89
C ILE A 104 -5.32 -4.62 9.58
N ASN A 105 -6.21 -5.48 10.08
CA ASN A 105 -5.83 -6.72 10.73
C ASN A 105 -4.99 -7.62 9.80
N TYR A 106 -5.36 -7.70 8.52
CA TYR A 106 -4.60 -8.43 7.52
C TYR A 106 -3.22 -7.81 7.26
N ILE A 107 -3.15 -6.49 7.08
CA ILE A 107 -1.87 -5.78 6.86
C ILE A 107 -0.94 -5.97 8.06
N GLU A 108 -1.47 -5.90 9.27
CA GLU A 108 -0.70 -6.07 10.51
C GLU A 108 -0.27 -7.52 10.75
N SER A 109 -1.12 -8.51 10.42
CA SER A 109 -0.76 -9.92 10.52
C SER A 109 0.36 -10.29 9.53
N GLN A 110 0.29 -9.81 8.28
CA GLN A 110 1.33 -10.00 7.27
C GLN A 110 2.65 -9.35 7.69
N LYS A 111 2.60 -8.15 8.28
CA LYS A 111 3.80 -7.46 8.77
C LYS A 111 4.49 -8.20 9.91
N THR A 112 3.71 -8.87 10.76
CA THR A 112 4.21 -9.65 11.90
C THR A 112 4.71 -11.03 11.47
N ALA A 113 4.09 -11.63 10.44
CA ALA A 113 4.44 -12.94 9.93
C ALA A 113 5.79 -12.99 9.18
N GLY A 114 6.39 -11.83 8.86
CA GLY A 114 7.72 -11.77 8.26
C GLY A 114 7.73 -12.18 6.79
N ALA A 115 8.31 -11.30 5.97
CA ALA A 115 8.55 -11.50 4.56
C ALA A 115 9.17 -12.87 4.24
N LEU A 116 8.50 -13.66 3.39
CA LEU A 116 9.00 -14.88 2.76
C LEU A 116 8.43 -14.96 1.32
N PRO A 117 9.16 -15.60 0.40
CA PRO A 117 10.10 -14.96 -0.50
C PRO A 117 9.48 -14.62 -1.86
N THR A 118 9.87 -13.47 -2.41
CA THR A 118 9.83 -13.21 -3.85
C THR A 118 10.74 -14.23 -4.52
N GLY A 119 10.19 -15.36 -4.94
CA GLY A 119 10.99 -16.49 -5.41
C GLY A 119 10.22 -17.64 -6.04
N MET A 120 9.08 -17.38 -6.68
CA MET A 120 8.54 -18.28 -7.70
C MET A 120 8.06 -17.43 -8.88
N MET A 121 9.03 -17.00 -9.69
CA MET A 121 8.72 -16.61 -11.06
C MET A 121 8.46 -17.90 -11.85
N PRO A 122 7.34 -18.03 -12.57
CA PRO A 122 7.24 -19.02 -13.63
C PRO A 122 8.36 -18.74 -14.64
N SER A 123 9.11 -19.79 -14.96
CA SER A 123 10.17 -19.81 -15.97
C SER A 123 9.70 -19.13 -17.26
N THR A 124 10.37 -18.04 -17.63
CA THR A 124 10.20 -17.41 -18.94
C THR A 124 10.50 -18.46 -20.02
N PRO A 125 9.61 -18.70 -20.99
CA PRO A 125 9.95 -19.53 -22.14
C PRO A 125 11.12 -18.86 -22.87
N SER A 126 12.23 -19.59 -23.00
CA SER A 126 13.39 -19.19 -23.78
C SER A 126 12.94 -18.94 -25.22
N PHE A 127 12.94 -17.68 -25.64
CA PHE A 127 12.74 -17.31 -27.03
C PHE A 127 14.02 -17.71 -27.79
N GLN A 128 14.05 -18.95 -28.26
CA GLN A 128 15.14 -19.47 -29.07
C GLN A 128 15.04 -18.82 -30.45
N LEU A 129 15.98 -17.90 -30.74
CA LEU A 129 16.12 -17.31 -32.06
C LEU A 129 16.27 -18.45 -33.09
N PRO A 130 15.44 -18.48 -34.16
CA PRO A 130 15.66 -19.42 -35.24
C PRO A 130 17.03 -19.14 -35.89
N PRO A 131 17.76 -20.18 -36.32
CA PRO A 131 19.01 -20.00 -37.03
C PRO A 131 18.74 -19.18 -38.31
N ALA A 132 19.61 -18.19 -38.56
CA ALA A 132 19.56 -17.38 -39.75
C ALA A 132 19.85 -18.25 -40.99
N GLU A 133 18.81 -18.83 -41.58
CA GLU A 133 18.82 -19.19 -42.99
C GLU A 133 18.67 -17.91 -43.80
N THR A 134 19.68 -17.56 -44.59
CA THR A 134 19.58 -17.31 -46.04
C THR A 134 20.90 -16.73 -46.53
N ALA A 135 21.63 -17.47 -47.38
CA ALA A 135 22.28 -16.92 -48.57
C ALA A 135 22.82 -18.07 -49.43
N THR A 136 22.00 -18.49 -50.38
CA THR A 136 22.40 -19.12 -51.64
C THR A 136 23.62 -18.38 -52.24
N SER A 137 24.69 -19.10 -52.54
CA SER A 137 25.66 -18.69 -53.56
C SER A 137 25.98 -19.90 -54.44
N SER A 138 25.27 -19.96 -55.57
CA SER A 138 25.68 -20.70 -56.76
C SER A 138 27.02 -20.22 -57.29
N GLN A 139 27.95 -21.15 -57.50
CA GLN A 139 29.03 -21.14 -58.50
C GLN A 139 29.33 -22.65 -58.67
N GLU A 140 28.80 -23.39 -59.66
CA GLU A 140 29.06 -23.33 -61.10
C GLU A 140 30.56 -23.35 -61.45
N LYS A 141 31.15 -24.56 -61.56
CA LYS A 141 31.67 -25.17 -62.81
C LYS A 141 32.73 -26.25 -62.51
#